data_AF-A0A1Q3MWU6-F1
#
_entry.id   AF-A0A1Q3MWU6-F1
#
_cell.length_a   1.000
_cell.length_b   1.000
_cell.length_c   1.000
_cell.angle_alpha   90.00
_cell.angle_beta   90.00
_cell.angle_gamma   90.00
#
_symmetry.space_group_name_H-M   'P 1'
#
loop_
_entity.id
_entity.type
_entity.pdbx_description
1 polymer ?
#
loop_
_entity_poly.entity_id
_entity_poly.type
_entity_poly.pdbx_seq_one_letter_code
_entity_poly.pdbx_strand_id
1 'polypeptide(L)'
;MSGIFNCDNTVTIIGAKKRKFADNKCPNIFPMKRIYPLLIGVLSFGVLSCEKKETPYPIPDRPASSDSMKEAMVELGADYKTQVYFSFENGVVKSLPYETWDINFTTDASDNELRVNGGKLNLIYVTDATRMSEISSSYTINSAKWKYDKPSGLSQTSGLGVLNNSAILGKVLIVQVGADKSYKLIIKDVSPTAYTIATTKGLDDNTETEFVLEKDPNYNFIYFSFEDGIVTVEPPKKDWDIVFTRYRYIYEKYNPDGSDFLYGVTGVLHNPYNTMSAGDSLRTHDFYTFTKDSLDQHMELQTNRDVIGWNWKSVDINTAKYKVNSKMVYVVKDQKDILWKLHFYGYTNDAGQNGYPKFRYEKLK
;
A
#
# COMPACT_ATOMS: atom_id res chain seq x y z
N MET A 1 14.69 28.21 -19.75
CA MET A 1 13.75 29.09 -19.04
C MET A 1 12.82 28.20 -18.22
N SER A 2 13.22 27.95 -16.98
CA SER A 2 12.55 27.08 -16.02
C SER A 2 11.57 27.89 -15.18
N GLY A 3 10.27 27.59 -15.30
CA GLY A 3 9.23 28.15 -14.45
C GLY A 3 8.99 27.27 -13.24
N ILE A 4 9.28 27.82 -12.06
CA ILE A 4 8.91 27.29 -10.74
C ILE A 4 7.46 27.71 -10.51
N PHE A 5 6.58 26.77 -10.15
CA PHE A 5 5.28 27.10 -9.56
C PHE A 5 5.28 26.68 -8.09
N ASN A 6 5.47 27.69 -7.23
CA ASN A 6 5.07 27.66 -5.84
C ASN A 6 3.57 28.00 -5.79
N CYS A 7 2.77 27.16 -5.15
CA CYS A 7 1.42 27.51 -4.73
C CYS A 7 1.46 27.78 -3.23
N ASP A 8 1.43 29.06 -2.86
CA ASP A 8 0.75 29.52 -1.65
C ASP A 8 0.51 31.03 -1.76
N ASN A 9 -0.76 31.43 -1.73
CA ASN A 9 -1.30 32.40 -0.78
C ASN A 9 -2.73 32.81 -1.15
N THR A 10 -3.60 32.60 -0.17
CA THR A 10 -4.88 33.30 0.02
C THR A 10 -4.70 34.82 0.00
N VAL A 11 -5.54 35.54 -0.74
CA VAL A 11 -5.91 36.93 -0.43
C VAL A 11 -7.40 37.13 -0.68
N THR A 12 -8.13 37.44 0.39
CA THR A 12 -9.48 38.00 0.39
C THR A 12 -9.40 39.49 0.08
N ILE A 13 -10.02 39.98 -1.01
CA ILE A 13 -10.47 41.38 -1.12
C ILE A 13 -11.84 41.44 -1.83
N ILE A 14 -12.71 42.23 -1.21
CA ILE A 14 -14.09 42.60 -1.53
C ILE A 14 -14.14 43.57 -2.74
N GLY A 15 -15.10 43.39 -3.66
CA GLY A 15 -15.44 44.44 -4.64
C GLY A 15 -16.17 43.96 -5.89
N ALA A 16 -17.43 44.36 -6.04
CA ALA A 16 -18.32 44.00 -7.14
C ALA A 16 -17.98 44.69 -8.49
N LYS A 17 -18.05 43.94 -9.60
CA LYS A 17 -18.89 44.25 -10.79
C LYS A 17 -18.74 43.19 -11.90
N LYS A 18 -19.90 42.72 -12.38
CA LYS A 18 -20.09 41.81 -13.53
C LYS A 18 -19.48 42.36 -14.82
N ARG A 19 -18.80 41.50 -15.59
CA ARG A 19 -18.80 41.55 -17.07
C ARG A 19 -18.82 40.12 -17.65
N LYS A 20 -19.80 39.87 -18.52
CA LYS A 20 -19.91 38.69 -19.39
C LYS A 20 -18.88 38.79 -20.52
N PHE A 21 -18.21 37.69 -20.82
CA PHE A 21 -17.64 37.35 -22.13
C PHE A 21 -17.88 35.85 -22.32
N ALA A 22 -18.86 35.47 -23.13
CA ALA A 22 -18.75 35.18 -24.56
C ALA A 22 -18.08 33.82 -24.81
N ASP A 23 -18.92 32.87 -25.24
CA ASP A 23 -18.55 31.55 -25.75
C ASP A 23 -17.42 31.65 -26.78
N ASN A 24 -16.40 30.80 -26.64
CA ASN A 24 -15.58 30.43 -27.77
C ASN A 24 -15.20 28.95 -27.73
N LYS A 25 -15.52 28.32 -28.85
CA LYS A 25 -15.49 26.90 -29.19
C LYS A 25 -14.08 26.32 -29.13
N CYS A 26 -13.99 25.06 -28.71
CA CYS A 26 -12.84 24.18 -28.94
C CYS A 26 -12.58 24.02 -30.45
N PRO A 27 -11.31 24.08 -30.92
CA PRO A 27 -10.99 23.69 -32.28
C PRO A 27 -10.81 22.17 -32.42
N ASN A 28 -11.47 21.63 -33.44
CA ASN A 28 -11.47 20.23 -33.86
C ASN A 28 -10.11 19.74 -34.40
N ILE A 29 -9.79 18.49 -34.01
CA ILE A 29 -9.40 17.34 -34.84
C ILE A 29 -8.78 17.67 -36.23
N PHE A 30 -7.48 17.38 -36.38
CA PHE A 30 -6.79 17.28 -37.68
C PHE A 30 -6.82 15.84 -38.22
N PRO A 31 -6.96 15.61 -39.54
CA PRO A 31 -7.04 14.26 -40.11
C PRO A 31 -5.66 13.64 -40.40
N MET A 32 -5.54 12.34 -40.13
CA MET A 32 -4.41 11.48 -40.48
C MET A 32 -4.24 11.34 -42.01
N LYS A 33 -3.03 11.59 -42.53
CA LYS A 33 -2.60 11.14 -43.86
C LYS A 33 -1.79 9.85 -43.74
N ARG A 34 -2.21 8.83 -44.50
CA ARG A 34 -1.53 7.54 -44.71
C ARG A 34 -0.16 7.74 -45.36
N ILE A 35 0.87 7.12 -44.82
CA ILE A 35 2.21 6.96 -45.44
C ILE A 35 2.54 5.47 -45.44
N TYR A 36 2.96 4.95 -46.60
CA TYR A 36 3.36 3.55 -46.82
C TYR A 36 4.79 3.27 -46.32
N PRO A 37 5.14 2.03 -45.94
CA PRO A 37 6.42 1.73 -45.30
C PRO A 37 7.53 1.46 -46.33
N LEU A 38 8.71 2.03 -46.10
CA LEU A 38 9.95 1.66 -46.77
C LEU A 38 10.75 0.73 -45.84
N LEU A 39 11.06 -0.48 -46.31
CA LEU A 39 11.95 -1.42 -45.65
C LEU A 39 13.35 -0.81 -45.49
N ILE A 40 13.87 -0.75 -44.26
CA ILE A 40 15.30 -0.57 -43.97
C ILE A 40 15.67 -1.61 -42.91
N GLY A 41 16.68 -2.43 -43.24
CA GLY A 41 17.14 -3.57 -42.44
C GLY A 41 17.71 -3.15 -41.09
N VAL A 42 17.30 -3.87 -40.05
CA VAL A 42 17.80 -3.70 -38.69
C VAL A 42 19.10 -4.48 -38.53
N LEU A 43 20.21 -3.75 -38.41
CA LEU A 43 21.48 -4.28 -37.92
C LEU A 43 21.38 -4.42 -36.40
N SER A 44 21.39 -5.66 -35.90
CA SER A 44 21.39 -5.97 -34.47
C SER A 44 22.71 -5.53 -33.82
N PHE A 45 22.73 -4.33 -33.23
CA PHE A 45 23.74 -3.95 -32.24
C PHE A 45 23.22 -4.31 -30.85
N GLY A 46 23.82 -5.32 -30.24
CA GLY A 46 23.61 -5.65 -28.83
C GLY A 46 24.06 -4.49 -27.95
N VAL A 47 23.11 -3.81 -27.33
CA VAL A 47 23.39 -2.89 -26.24
C VAL A 47 23.66 -3.71 -24.98
N LEU A 48 24.94 -3.90 -24.68
CA LEU A 48 25.39 -4.14 -23.32
C LEU A 48 25.04 -2.89 -22.51
N SER A 49 23.96 -2.97 -21.73
CA SER A 49 23.61 -1.96 -20.73
C SER A 49 24.66 -1.99 -19.64
N CYS A 50 25.72 -1.20 -19.81
CA CYS A 50 26.62 -0.83 -18.74
C CYS A 50 25.92 0.28 -17.95
N GLU A 51 25.00 -0.10 -17.05
CA GLU A 51 24.46 0.84 -16.08
C GLU A 51 25.63 1.38 -15.25
N LYS A 52 25.83 2.71 -15.29
CA LYS A 52 26.87 3.35 -14.49
C LYS A 52 26.60 3.06 -13.03
N LYS A 53 27.57 2.41 -12.38
CA LYS A 53 27.58 2.19 -10.93
C LYS A 53 27.28 3.50 -10.22
N GLU A 54 26.15 3.54 -9.53
CA GLU A 54 25.69 4.77 -8.90
C GLU A 54 26.50 5.05 -7.64
N THR A 55 26.94 6.30 -7.47
CA THR A 55 27.55 6.76 -6.23
C THR A 55 26.45 6.92 -5.18
N PRO A 56 26.48 6.19 -4.06
CA PRO A 56 25.50 6.35 -2.99
C PRO A 56 25.44 7.80 -2.52
N TYR A 57 24.26 8.27 -2.11
CA TYR A 57 24.16 9.53 -1.37
C TYR A 57 25.05 9.42 -0.12
N PRO A 58 25.83 10.46 0.24
CA PRO A 58 26.70 10.40 1.40
C PRO A 58 25.88 10.04 2.64
N ILE A 59 26.20 8.87 3.21
CA ILE A 59 25.63 8.41 4.46
C ILE A 59 26.14 9.39 5.53
N PRO A 60 25.26 10.02 6.34
CA PRO A 60 25.71 10.84 7.46
C PRO A 60 26.64 10.02 8.35
N ASP A 61 27.82 10.56 8.65
CA ASP A 61 28.83 9.89 9.47
C ASP A 61 28.21 9.42 10.79
N ARG A 62 28.54 8.18 11.17
CA ARG A 62 28.13 7.57 12.44
C ARG A 62 28.91 8.25 13.58
N PRO A 63 28.27 8.88 14.57
CA PRO A 63 28.96 9.19 15.81
C PRO A 63 29.34 7.87 16.50
N ALA A 64 30.56 7.79 17.05
CA ALA A 64 31.15 6.58 17.62
C ALA A 64 30.40 5.98 18.83
N SER A 65 29.24 6.54 19.22
CA SER A 65 28.66 6.43 20.56
C SER A 65 27.29 5.74 20.65
N SER A 66 26.92 4.86 19.73
CA SER A 66 25.81 3.93 19.98
C SER A 66 26.23 2.49 19.69
N ASP A 67 26.48 1.75 20.78
CA ASP A 67 26.69 0.29 20.77
C ASP A 67 25.35 -0.46 20.60
N SER A 68 24.21 0.22 20.76
CA SER A 68 22.86 -0.36 20.62
C SER A 68 22.25 -0.20 19.22
N MET A 69 22.83 0.64 18.36
CA MET A 69 22.32 0.89 17.02
C MET A 69 22.59 -0.28 16.08
N LYS A 70 21.52 -0.80 15.49
CA LYS A 70 21.54 -1.85 14.48
C LYS A 70 21.30 -1.25 13.09
N GLU A 71 21.86 -1.90 12.08
CA GLU A 71 21.60 -1.63 10.67
C GLU A 71 20.93 -2.83 10.02
N ALA A 72 19.99 -2.58 9.12
CA ALA A 72 19.34 -3.62 8.34
C ALA A 72 19.15 -3.18 6.89
N MET A 73 19.21 -4.17 6.00
CA MET A 73 18.80 -4.06 4.61
C MET A 73 17.72 -5.11 4.36
N VAL A 74 16.60 -4.69 3.80
CA VAL A 74 15.49 -5.58 3.45
C VAL A 74 15.48 -5.79 1.94
N GLU A 75 15.23 -7.02 1.49
CA GLU A 75 15.23 -7.39 0.08
C GLU A 75 13.79 -7.50 -0.46
N LEU A 76 13.31 -6.45 -1.14
CA LEU A 76 12.01 -6.45 -1.81
C LEU A 76 12.10 -6.98 -3.24
N GLY A 77 13.31 -6.98 -3.81
CA GLY A 77 13.57 -7.20 -5.22
C GLY A 77 13.34 -5.94 -6.06
N ALA A 78 13.97 -5.90 -7.23
CA ALA A 78 13.88 -4.75 -8.15
C ALA A 78 12.47 -4.53 -8.72
N ASP A 79 11.64 -5.58 -8.73
CA ASP A 79 10.22 -5.54 -9.11
C ASP A 79 9.28 -5.26 -7.94
N TYR A 80 9.83 -5.14 -6.73
CA TYR A 80 9.12 -4.92 -5.47
C TYR A 80 8.04 -5.98 -5.19
N LYS A 81 8.23 -7.22 -5.68
CA LYS A 81 7.26 -8.30 -5.48
C LYS A 81 7.32 -8.92 -4.11
N THR A 82 8.47 -8.86 -3.44
CA THR A 82 8.64 -9.47 -2.12
C THR A 82 8.14 -8.51 -1.05
N GLN A 83 7.27 -9.00 -0.17
CA GLN A 83 6.98 -8.40 1.12
C GLN A 83 7.79 -9.08 2.22
N VAL A 84 8.24 -8.31 3.21
CA VAL A 84 9.16 -8.75 4.25
C VAL A 84 8.67 -8.32 5.63
N TYR A 85 8.41 -9.30 6.48
CA TYR A 85 8.08 -9.11 7.89
C TYR A 85 9.36 -9.00 8.71
N PHE A 86 9.44 -7.98 9.55
CA PHE A 86 10.63 -7.63 10.31
C PHE A 86 10.29 -7.40 11.78
N SER A 87 11.13 -7.94 12.66
CA SER A 87 11.15 -7.65 14.09
C SER A 87 12.40 -6.84 14.42
N PHE A 88 12.27 -5.79 15.22
CA PHE A 88 13.44 -5.04 15.68
C PHE A 88 14.36 -5.88 16.58
N GLU A 89 13.80 -6.84 17.32
CA GLU A 89 14.60 -7.74 18.14
C GLU A 89 15.33 -8.78 17.27
N ASN A 90 14.60 -9.44 16.35
CA ASN A 90 15.06 -10.65 15.67
C ASN A 90 15.49 -10.46 14.19
N GLY A 91 15.26 -9.29 13.60
CA GLY A 91 15.52 -9.04 12.18
C GLY A 91 14.39 -9.55 11.27
N VAL A 92 14.74 -10.04 10.08
CA VAL A 92 13.77 -10.58 9.11
C VAL A 92 13.16 -11.88 9.65
N VAL A 93 11.84 -11.92 9.73
CA VAL A 93 11.07 -13.07 10.27
C VAL A 93 10.54 -13.95 9.13
N LYS A 94 10.03 -13.33 8.07
CA LYS A 94 9.48 -14.03 6.91
C LYS A 94 9.46 -13.11 5.68
N SER A 95 9.74 -13.70 4.51
CA SER A 95 9.64 -13.04 3.21
C SER A 95 8.82 -13.89 2.26
N LEU A 96 7.93 -13.27 1.48
CA LEU A 96 7.12 -13.94 0.46
C LEU A 96 6.56 -12.90 -0.53
N PRO A 97 6.03 -13.31 -1.69
CA PRO A 97 5.38 -12.38 -2.61
C PRO A 97 4.15 -11.69 -1.99
N TYR A 98 3.95 -10.38 -2.24
CA TYR A 98 2.73 -9.71 -1.78
C TYR A 98 1.48 -10.20 -2.54
N GLU A 99 1.68 -10.84 -3.70
CA GLU A 99 0.62 -11.32 -4.59
C GLU A 99 -0.02 -12.65 -4.12
N THR A 100 0.56 -13.30 -3.09
CA THR A 100 0.15 -14.61 -2.55
C THR A 100 -1.30 -14.65 -2.07
N TRP A 101 -1.92 -13.50 -1.78
CA TRP A 101 -3.28 -13.40 -1.27
C TRP A 101 -4.10 -12.35 -2.01
N ASP A 102 -5.43 -12.49 -2.00
CA ASP A 102 -6.36 -11.60 -2.69
C ASP A 102 -7.25 -10.83 -1.73
N ILE A 103 -7.73 -11.52 -0.70
CA ILE A 103 -8.53 -10.98 0.37
C ILE A 103 -8.05 -11.56 1.70
N ASN A 104 -8.35 -10.88 2.79
CA ASN A 104 -8.13 -11.39 4.13
C ASN A 104 -9.32 -11.07 5.04
N PHE A 105 -9.42 -11.83 6.11
CA PHE A 105 -10.43 -11.68 7.15
C PHE A 105 -9.76 -11.50 8.49
N THR A 106 -10.27 -10.63 9.35
CA THR A 106 -9.75 -10.45 10.71
C THR A 106 -10.00 -11.68 11.58
N THR A 107 -9.07 -11.99 12.48
CA THR A 107 -9.23 -13.09 13.45
C THR A 107 -9.86 -12.64 14.76
N ASP A 108 -9.86 -11.34 15.06
CA ASP A 108 -10.52 -10.81 16.26
C ASP A 108 -12.04 -11.05 16.17
N ALA A 109 -12.64 -11.58 17.23
CA ALA A 109 -14.07 -11.87 17.27
C ALA A 109 -14.93 -10.60 17.33
N SER A 110 -14.36 -9.49 17.81
CA SER A 110 -15.06 -8.21 18.03
C SER A 110 -15.09 -7.30 16.80
N ASP A 111 -14.26 -7.57 15.79
CA ASP A 111 -14.12 -6.72 14.60
C ASP A 111 -14.07 -7.58 13.34
N ASN A 112 -15.20 -8.18 12.94
CA ASN A 112 -15.25 -9.05 11.77
C ASN A 112 -15.24 -8.22 10.49
N GLU A 113 -14.10 -8.17 9.79
CA GLU A 113 -13.96 -7.42 8.54
C GLU A 113 -13.37 -8.30 7.44
N LEU A 114 -13.69 -7.96 6.20
CA LEU A 114 -13.00 -8.44 4.99
C LEU A 114 -12.22 -7.28 4.40
N ARG A 115 -10.97 -7.53 4.04
CA ARG A 115 -10.12 -6.59 3.31
C ARG A 115 -9.61 -7.17 2.02
N VAL A 116 -9.36 -6.31 1.05
CA VAL A 116 -8.81 -6.66 -0.26
C VAL A 116 -7.32 -6.34 -0.31
N ASN A 117 -6.56 -7.08 -1.10
CA ASN A 117 -5.15 -6.80 -1.29
C ASN A 117 -4.92 -5.49 -2.06
N GLY A 118 -4.70 -4.41 -1.31
CA GLY A 118 -4.39 -3.10 -1.87
C GLY A 118 -3.09 -3.06 -2.68
N GLY A 119 -2.12 -3.94 -2.39
CA GLY A 119 -0.88 -4.05 -3.18
C GLY A 119 -1.12 -4.52 -4.61
N LYS A 120 -2.15 -5.36 -4.81
CA LYS A 120 -2.65 -5.80 -6.12
C LYS A 120 -3.68 -4.85 -6.72
N LEU A 121 -3.99 -3.74 -6.02
CA LEU A 121 -5.09 -2.84 -6.34
C LEU A 121 -6.45 -3.56 -6.47
N ASN A 122 -6.67 -4.63 -5.70
CA ASN A 122 -7.94 -5.36 -5.69
C ASN A 122 -9.11 -4.46 -5.25
N LEU A 123 -10.27 -4.65 -5.87
CA LEU A 123 -11.51 -3.92 -5.59
C LEU A 123 -12.64 -4.90 -5.30
N ILE A 124 -13.65 -4.46 -4.55
CA ILE A 124 -14.85 -5.27 -4.30
C ILE A 124 -16.11 -4.50 -4.62
N TYR A 125 -17.07 -5.15 -5.27
CA TYR A 125 -18.37 -4.59 -5.63
C TYR A 125 -19.48 -5.41 -5.00
N VAL A 126 -20.38 -4.74 -4.30
CA VAL A 126 -21.57 -5.36 -3.69
C VAL A 126 -22.71 -5.33 -4.70
N THR A 127 -23.21 -6.50 -5.09
CA THR A 127 -24.38 -6.61 -5.97
C THR A 127 -25.67 -6.75 -5.14
N ASP A 128 -26.82 -6.82 -5.80
CA ASP A 128 -28.10 -7.24 -5.18
C ASP A 128 -28.46 -8.71 -5.47
N ALA A 129 -27.61 -9.43 -6.20
CA ALA A 129 -27.81 -10.83 -6.49
C ALA A 129 -27.58 -11.69 -5.25
N THR A 130 -28.35 -12.77 -5.11
CA THR A 130 -28.20 -13.76 -4.04
C THR A 130 -27.73 -15.12 -4.56
N ARG A 131 -27.68 -15.31 -5.89
CA ARG A 131 -27.16 -16.53 -6.52
C ARG A 131 -26.04 -16.17 -7.49
N MET A 132 -24.96 -16.95 -7.46
CA MET A 132 -23.80 -16.74 -8.31
C MET A 132 -24.13 -16.79 -9.82
N SER A 133 -25.18 -17.53 -10.21
CA SER A 133 -25.65 -17.63 -11.59
C SER A 133 -26.26 -16.34 -12.14
N GLU A 134 -26.60 -15.37 -11.28
CA GLU A 134 -27.14 -14.06 -11.70
C GLU A 134 -26.04 -13.08 -12.12
N ILE A 135 -24.78 -13.42 -11.83
CA ILE A 135 -23.61 -12.62 -12.18
C ILE A 135 -22.82 -13.35 -13.26
N SER A 136 -22.42 -12.61 -14.29
CA SER A 136 -21.55 -13.07 -15.38
C SER A 136 -20.60 -11.94 -15.77
N SER A 137 -19.70 -12.18 -16.72
CA SER A 137 -18.84 -11.14 -17.30
C SER A 137 -19.62 -10.01 -18.00
N SER A 138 -20.89 -10.24 -18.36
CA SER A 138 -21.76 -9.21 -18.94
C SER A 138 -22.53 -8.39 -17.90
N TYR A 139 -22.33 -8.63 -16.59
CA TYR A 139 -23.00 -7.88 -15.54
C TYR A 139 -22.59 -6.40 -15.57
N THR A 140 -23.57 -5.50 -15.58
CA THR A 140 -23.32 -4.04 -15.63
C THR A 140 -22.82 -3.53 -14.28
N ILE A 141 -21.54 -3.15 -14.24
CA ILE A 141 -20.90 -2.58 -13.05
C ILE A 141 -20.97 -1.05 -13.11
N ASN A 142 -21.47 -0.42 -12.04
CA ASN A 142 -21.28 1.01 -11.84
C ASN A 142 -19.90 1.26 -11.21
N SER A 143 -18.95 1.76 -12.00
CA SER A 143 -17.57 1.98 -11.55
C SER A 143 -17.45 2.88 -10.31
N ALA A 144 -18.41 3.78 -10.07
CA ALA A 144 -18.41 4.64 -8.87
C ALA A 144 -18.77 3.90 -7.57
N LYS A 145 -19.21 2.64 -7.65
CA LYS A 145 -19.61 1.83 -6.47
C LYS A 145 -18.55 0.82 -6.03
N TRP A 146 -17.42 0.74 -6.72
CA TRP A 146 -16.29 -0.06 -6.25
C TRP A 146 -15.88 0.36 -4.84
N LYS A 147 -15.58 -0.64 -4.00
CA LYS A 147 -15.11 -0.47 -2.63
C LYS A 147 -13.66 -0.92 -2.52
N TYR A 148 -12.94 -0.28 -1.62
CA TYR A 148 -11.54 -0.51 -1.32
C TYR A 148 -11.26 -0.08 0.11
N ASP A 149 -10.23 -0.66 0.71
CA ASP A 149 -9.82 -0.34 2.08
C ASP A 149 -8.97 0.93 2.13
N LYS A 150 -9.06 1.64 3.26
CA LYS A 150 -8.13 2.73 3.57
C LYS A 150 -6.73 2.18 3.92
N PRO A 151 -5.64 2.85 3.49
CA PRO A 151 -4.27 2.40 3.78
C PRO A 151 -3.92 2.36 5.26
N SER A 152 -4.61 3.17 6.09
CA SER A 152 -4.39 3.22 7.54
C SER A 152 -4.58 1.87 8.20
N GLY A 153 -5.40 1.00 7.60
CA GLY A 153 -5.66 -0.34 8.09
C GLY A 153 -6.24 -0.38 9.51
N LEU A 154 -6.87 0.69 9.97
CA LEU A 154 -7.56 0.76 11.25
C LEU A 154 -8.74 -0.20 11.28
N SER A 155 -9.05 -0.74 12.45
CA SER A 155 -10.27 -1.49 12.72
C SER A 155 -11.52 -0.72 12.23
N GLN A 156 -12.51 -1.43 11.70
CA GLN A 156 -13.78 -0.88 11.18
C GLN A 156 -13.65 0.08 9.98
N THR A 157 -12.48 0.10 9.30
CA THR A 157 -12.25 0.98 8.14
C THR A 157 -12.07 0.23 6.82
N SER A 158 -12.42 -1.06 6.78
CA SER A 158 -12.50 -1.81 5.52
C SER A 158 -13.54 -1.19 4.57
N GLY A 159 -13.38 -1.45 3.28
CA GLY A 159 -14.29 -0.93 2.25
C GLY A 159 -15.73 -1.43 2.37
N LEU A 160 -15.94 -2.55 3.05
CA LEU A 160 -17.25 -3.13 3.37
C LEU A 160 -17.75 -2.81 4.79
N GLY A 161 -16.86 -2.34 5.68
CA GLY A 161 -17.12 -2.20 7.10
C GLY A 161 -17.25 -3.54 7.82
N VAL A 162 -17.77 -3.47 9.05
CA VAL A 162 -17.98 -4.65 9.91
C VAL A 162 -19.07 -5.55 9.33
N LEU A 163 -18.78 -6.85 9.29
CA LEU A 163 -19.63 -7.87 8.66
C LEU A 163 -20.72 -8.42 9.58
N ASN A 164 -20.61 -8.23 10.90
CA ASN A 164 -21.61 -8.70 11.87
C ASN A 164 -23.00 -8.15 11.53
N ASN A 165 -23.97 -9.03 11.27
CA ASN A 165 -25.34 -8.68 10.88
C ASN A 165 -25.42 -7.75 9.64
N SER A 166 -24.39 -7.74 8.80
CA SER A 166 -24.34 -6.88 7.63
C SER A 166 -25.35 -7.32 6.57
N ALA A 167 -26.00 -6.37 5.92
CA ALA A 167 -26.94 -6.62 4.83
C ALA A 167 -26.27 -7.21 3.56
N ILE A 168 -24.93 -7.32 3.55
CA ILE A 168 -24.19 -7.95 2.45
C ILE A 168 -24.05 -9.46 2.60
N LEU A 169 -24.35 -10.02 3.78
CA LEU A 169 -24.30 -11.47 3.99
C LEU A 169 -25.30 -12.16 3.05
N GLY A 170 -24.86 -13.27 2.44
CA GLY A 170 -25.63 -14.00 1.42
C GLY A 170 -25.73 -13.31 0.06
N LYS A 171 -25.22 -12.09 -0.12
CA LYS A 171 -25.16 -11.44 -1.44
C LYS A 171 -23.93 -11.88 -2.22
N VAL A 172 -24.04 -11.88 -3.54
CA VAL A 172 -22.90 -12.08 -4.44
C VAL A 172 -22.09 -10.79 -4.50
N LEU A 173 -20.83 -10.89 -4.14
CA LEU A 173 -19.82 -9.86 -4.30
C LEU A 173 -18.98 -10.19 -5.53
N ILE A 174 -18.59 -9.16 -6.27
CA ILE A 174 -17.58 -9.27 -7.33
C ILE A 174 -16.27 -8.77 -6.76
N VAL A 175 -15.26 -9.62 -6.71
CA VAL A 175 -13.89 -9.23 -6.31
C VAL A 175 -13.04 -9.14 -7.56
N GLN A 176 -12.63 -7.92 -7.91
CA GLN A 176 -11.65 -7.68 -8.96
C GLN A 176 -10.25 -7.84 -8.37
N VAL A 177 -9.47 -8.74 -8.94
CA VAL A 177 -8.10 -9.05 -8.57
C VAL A 177 -7.16 -8.52 -9.64
N GLY A 178 -6.34 -7.52 -9.31
CA GLY A 178 -5.59 -6.77 -10.32
C GLY A 178 -6.50 -6.09 -11.34
N ALA A 179 -6.00 -5.90 -12.57
CA ALA A 179 -6.80 -5.31 -13.65
C ALA A 179 -7.62 -6.35 -14.45
N ASP A 180 -7.25 -7.64 -14.35
CA ASP A 180 -7.56 -8.61 -15.41
C ASP A 180 -8.52 -9.72 -14.99
N LYS A 181 -8.65 -10.00 -13.69
CA LYS A 181 -9.45 -11.12 -13.19
C LYS A 181 -10.50 -10.66 -12.20
N SER A 182 -11.66 -11.31 -12.26
CA SER A 182 -12.75 -11.08 -11.33
C SER A 182 -13.37 -12.41 -10.91
N TYR A 183 -13.70 -12.50 -9.63
CA TYR A 183 -14.30 -13.68 -9.01
C TYR A 183 -15.60 -13.32 -8.32
N LYS A 184 -16.46 -14.32 -8.14
CA LYS A 184 -17.64 -14.21 -7.28
C LYS A 184 -17.25 -14.65 -5.87
N LEU A 185 -17.77 -13.94 -4.88
CA LEU A 185 -17.65 -14.27 -3.47
C LEU A 185 -19.02 -14.11 -2.81
N ILE A 186 -19.45 -15.09 -2.02
CA ILE A 186 -20.55 -14.93 -1.06
C ILE A 186 -19.97 -15.14 0.33
N ILE A 187 -20.25 -14.22 1.25
CA ILE A 187 -20.03 -14.44 2.68
C ILE A 187 -21.32 -15.03 3.24
N LYS A 188 -21.31 -16.32 3.55
CA LYS A 188 -22.50 -17.06 4.00
C LYS A 188 -22.77 -16.88 5.48
N ASP A 189 -21.73 -16.96 6.29
CA ASP A 189 -21.82 -16.87 7.74
C ASP A 189 -20.60 -16.16 8.35
N VAL A 190 -20.84 -15.48 9.46
CA VAL A 190 -19.82 -14.81 10.28
C VAL A 190 -20.08 -15.16 11.73
N SER A 191 -19.15 -15.88 12.34
CA SER A 191 -19.23 -16.31 13.73
C SER A 191 -18.00 -15.84 14.54
N PRO A 192 -18.03 -15.94 15.87
CA PRO A 192 -16.86 -15.64 16.70
C PRO A 192 -15.62 -16.51 16.39
N THR A 193 -15.80 -17.68 15.78
CA THR A 193 -14.72 -18.67 15.57
C THR A 193 -14.36 -18.90 14.10
N ALA A 194 -15.22 -18.53 13.15
CA ALA A 194 -14.97 -18.76 11.73
C ALA A 194 -15.83 -17.87 10.82
N TYR A 195 -15.39 -17.76 9.57
CA TYR A 195 -16.22 -17.32 8.44
C TYR A 195 -16.57 -18.50 7.55
N THR A 196 -17.76 -18.50 6.97
CA THR A 196 -18.08 -19.41 5.86
C THR A 196 -18.24 -18.60 4.59
N ILE A 197 -17.46 -18.92 3.57
CA ILE A 197 -17.50 -18.24 2.28
C ILE A 197 -17.71 -19.23 1.15
N ALA A 198 -18.22 -18.75 0.03
CA ALA A 198 -18.28 -19.50 -1.20
C ALA A 198 -17.73 -18.67 -2.37
N THR A 199 -16.96 -19.29 -3.25
CA THR A 199 -16.31 -18.62 -4.38
C THR A 199 -16.44 -19.41 -5.68
N THR A 200 -16.12 -18.77 -6.81
CA THR A 200 -15.95 -19.41 -8.13
C THR A 200 -14.54 -19.20 -8.66
N LYS A 201 -14.17 -19.88 -9.77
CA LYS A 201 -12.91 -19.66 -10.48
C LYS A 201 -12.95 -18.51 -11.49
N GLY A 202 -14.09 -17.84 -11.63
CA GLY A 202 -14.26 -16.66 -12.47
C GLY A 202 -15.70 -16.16 -12.53
N LEU A 203 -15.93 -15.05 -13.23
CA LEU A 203 -17.28 -14.47 -13.37
C LEU A 203 -18.24 -15.33 -14.20
N ASP A 204 -17.76 -16.09 -15.18
CA ASP A 204 -18.63 -16.97 -15.99
C ASP A 204 -18.67 -18.41 -15.46
N ASP A 205 -17.96 -18.69 -14.37
CA ASP A 205 -18.04 -19.95 -13.65
C ASP A 205 -19.22 -19.91 -12.67
N ASN A 206 -19.99 -21.01 -12.65
CA ASN A 206 -21.12 -21.22 -11.75
C ASN A 206 -20.87 -22.38 -10.77
N THR A 207 -19.66 -22.94 -10.79
CA THR A 207 -19.22 -23.98 -9.85
C THR A 207 -18.84 -23.32 -8.53
N GLU A 208 -19.74 -23.42 -7.57
CA GLU A 208 -19.52 -22.88 -6.23
C GLU A 208 -18.57 -23.80 -5.44
N THR A 209 -17.53 -23.22 -4.86
CA THR A 209 -16.64 -23.88 -3.90
C THR A 209 -16.76 -23.20 -2.55
N GLU A 210 -17.13 -23.95 -1.51
CA GLU A 210 -17.28 -23.46 -0.15
C GLU A 210 -16.00 -23.66 0.66
N PHE A 211 -15.70 -22.69 1.53
CA PHE A 211 -14.58 -22.72 2.46
C PHE A 211 -15.03 -22.26 3.84
N VAL A 212 -14.51 -22.94 4.87
CA VAL A 212 -14.59 -22.50 6.26
C VAL A 212 -13.23 -21.92 6.64
N LEU A 213 -13.24 -20.65 7.04
CA LEU A 213 -12.07 -19.89 7.44
C LEU A 213 -12.02 -19.82 8.96
N GLU A 214 -11.32 -20.76 9.59
CA GLU A 214 -11.19 -20.82 11.04
C GLU A 214 -10.29 -19.71 11.58
N LYS A 215 -10.77 -19.02 12.63
CA LYS A 215 -10.01 -17.95 13.28
C LYS A 215 -8.97 -18.53 14.21
N ASP A 216 -7.71 -18.16 13.97
CA ASP A 216 -6.61 -18.41 14.89
C ASP A 216 -6.26 -17.12 15.65
N PRO A 217 -6.43 -17.09 17.00
CA PRO A 217 -6.11 -15.91 17.80
C PRO A 217 -4.62 -15.53 17.80
N ASN A 218 -3.71 -16.38 17.32
CA ASN A 218 -2.28 -16.09 17.20
C ASN A 218 -1.94 -15.21 15.99
N TYR A 219 -2.84 -15.06 15.03
CA TYR A 219 -2.65 -14.25 13.82
C TYR A 219 -3.58 -13.04 13.85
N ASN A 220 -3.30 -12.02 13.02
CA ASN A 220 -4.19 -10.87 12.81
C ASN A 220 -5.26 -11.20 11.78
N PHE A 221 -4.88 -11.97 10.75
CA PHE A 221 -5.72 -12.24 9.60
C PHE A 221 -5.67 -13.70 9.12
N ILE A 222 -6.77 -14.15 8.55
CA ILE A 222 -6.85 -15.33 7.68
C ILE A 222 -6.77 -14.84 6.24
N TYR A 223 -5.84 -15.39 5.45
CA TYR A 223 -5.63 -14.96 4.07
C TYR A 223 -6.21 -15.96 3.07
N PHE A 224 -6.77 -15.45 1.98
CA PHE A 224 -7.38 -16.25 0.93
C PHE A 224 -6.94 -15.78 -0.46
N SER A 225 -6.65 -16.76 -1.33
CA SER A 225 -6.36 -16.64 -2.75
C SER A 225 -7.50 -17.31 -3.52
N PHE A 226 -8.06 -16.65 -4.54
CA PHE A 226 -9.09 -17.30 -5.37
C PHE A 226 -8.53 -18.46 -6.19
N GLU A 227 -7.22 -18.46 -6.44
CA GLU A 227 -6.52 -19.53 -7.14
C GLU A 227 -6.18 -20.68 -6.20
N ASP A 228 -5.63 -20.39 -5.02
CA ASP A 228 -5.01 -21.39 -4.13
C ASP A 228 -5.84 -21.72 -2.88
N GLY A 229 -6.92 -20.99 -2.60
CA GLY A 229 -7.71 -21.13 -1.38
C GLY A 229 -7.05 -20.45 -0.18
N ILE A 230 -7.10 -21.08 0.99
CA ILE A 230 -6.52 -20.54 2.23
C ILE A 230 -4.99 -20.59 2.16
N VAL A 231 -4.33 -19.47 2.44
CA VAL A 231 -2.86 -19.34 2.34
C VAL A 231 -2.24 -18.76 3.60
N THR A 232 -1.00 -19.13 3.91
CA THR A 232 -0.27 -18.63 5.10
C THR A 232 0.65 -17.47 4.75
N VAL A 233 0.25 -16.24 5.10
CA VAL A 233 0.98 -15.03 4.71
C VAL A 233 1.81 -14.46 5.85
N GLU A 234 1.17 -13.92 6.90
CA GLU A 234 1.90 -13.31 8.02
C GLU A 234 2.46 -14.36 9.01
N PRO A 235 3.56 -14.06 9.72
CA PRO A 235 3.95 -14.79 10.93
C PRO A 235 2.96 -14.55 12.08
N PRO A 236 3.04 -15.32 13.19
CA PRO A 236 2.27 -15.03 14.39
C PRO A 236 2.40 -13.56 14.81
N LYS A 237 1.28 -12.93 15.21
CA LYS A 237 1.17 -11.47 15.38
C LYS A 237 2.04 -10.88 16.49
N LYS A 238 2.76 -11.70 17.26
CA LYS A 238 3.70 -11.27 18.30
C LYS A 238 5.16 -11.38 17.88
N ASP A 239 5.41 -11.88 16.67
CA ASP A 239 6.76 -12.20 16.19
C ASP A 239 7.32 -11.13 15.24
N TRP A 240 6.53 -10.14 14.83
CA TRP A 240 6.92 -9.09 13.88
C TRP A 240 6.38 -7.72 14.27
N ASP A 241 7.09 -6.66 13.88
CA ASP A 241 6.79 -5.28 14.29
C ASP A 241 6.36 -4.41 13.10
N ILE A 242 7.06 -4.57 11.99
CA ILE A 242 6.79 -3.85 10.74
C ILE A 242 6.86 -4.80 9.56
N VAL A 243 6.15 -4.45 8.48
CA VAL A 243 6.20 -5.15 7.20
C VAL A 243 6.54 -4.17 6.09
N PHE A 244 7.55 -4.51 5.31
CA PHE A 244 7.83 -3.85 4.05
C PHE A 244 6.99 -4.51 2.97
N THR A 245 6.11 -3.76 2.32
CA THR A 245 5.17 -4.35 1.35
C THR A 245 4.69 -3.32 0.33
N ARG A 246 4.05 -3.82 -0.74
CA ARG A 246 3.23 -3.00 -1.61
C ARG A 246 1.83 -2.87 -1.04
N TYR A 247 1.29 -1.65 -1.10
CA TYR A 247 -0.08 -1.36 -0.69
C TYR A 247 -0.66 -0.22 -1.52
N ARG A 248 -1.96 0.02 -1.38
CA ARG A 248 -2.65 1.12 -2.05
C ARG A 248 -2.56 2.39 -1.21
N TYR A 249 -2.05 3.47 -1.78
CA TYR A 249 -2.29 4.82 -1.30
C TYR A 249 -3.49 5.44 -2.03
N ILE A 250 -4.20 6.36 -1.37
CA ILE A 250 -5.42 6.99 -1.90
C ILE A 250 -5.17 8.50 -1.95
N TYR A 251 -5.18 9.07 -3.15
CA TYR A 251 -5.29 10.52 -3.31
C TYR A 251 -6.78 10.89 -3.39
N GLU A 252 -7.33 11.33 -2.27
CA GLU A 252 -8.77 11.62 -2.15
C GLU A 252 -9.19 12.74 -3.11
N LYS A 253 -10.29 12.52 -3.84
CA LYS A 253 -10.88 13.49 -4.78
C LYS A 253 -9.90 14.09 -5.80
N TYR A 254 -8.86 13.33 -6.15
CA TYR A 254 -7.80 13.80 -7.04
C TYR A 254 -8.23 13.90 -8.50
N ASN A 255 -9.13 13.02 -8.95
CA ASN A 255 -9.54 12.98 -10.34
C ASN A 255 -10.46 14.17 -10.68
N PRO A 256 -10.52 14.60 -11.97
CA PRO A 256 -11.36 15.72 -12.38
C PRO A 256 -12.86 15.56 -12.10
N ASP A 257 -13.35 14.32 -11.96
CA ASP A 257 -14.73 14.00 -11.62
C ASP A 257 -14.99 13.97 -10.09
N GLY A 258 -13.97 14.28 -9.28
CA GLY A 258 -14.03 14.27 -7.82
C GLY A 258 -13.89 12.88 -7.20
N SER A 259 -13.61 11.84 -7.99
CA SER A 259 -13.31 10.50 -7.47
C SER A 259 -11.86 10.39 -6.97
N ASP A 260 -11.61 9.36 -6.17
CA ASP A 260 -10.28 9.10 -5.62
C ASP A 260 -9.34 8.50 -6.68
N PHE A 261 -8.05 8.83 -6.60
CA PHE A 261 -7.01 8.18 -7.39
C PHE A 261 -6.29 7.13 -6.54
N LEU A 262 -6.43 5.86 -6.93
CA LEU A 262 -5.86 4.71 -6.23
C LEU A 262 -4.47 4.41 -6.80
N TYR A 263 -3.44 4.55 -5.97
CA TYR A 263 -2.05 4.45 -6.42
C TYR A 263 -1.29 3.37 -5.66
N GLY A 264 -0.63 2.46 -6.37
CA GLY A 264 0.17 1.40 -5.76
C GLY A 264 1.54 1.95 -5.32
N VAL A 265 1.85 1.82 -4.03
CA VAL A 265 3.11 2.27 -3.44
C VAL A 265 3.85 1.12 -2.75
N THR A 266 5.16 1.25 -2.61
CA THR A 266 5.98 0.35 -1.79
C THR A 266 6.41 1.11 -0.54
N GLY A 267 6.11 0.58 0.64
CA GLY A 267 6.41 1.27 1.90
C GLY A 267 6.46 0.33 3.09
N VAL A 268 6.29 0.89 4.28
CA VAL A 268 6.36 0.17 5.54
C VAL A 268 5.07 0.39 6.32
N LEU A 269 4.45 -0.70 6.74
CA LEU A 269 3.29 -0.69 7.62
C LEU A 269 3.67 -1.32 8.96
N HIS A 270 3.17 -0.77 10.08
CA HIS A 270 3.33 -1.45 11.36
C HIS A 270 2.31 -2.59 11.56
N ASN A 271 2.61 -3.49 12.49
CA ASN A 271 1.74 -4.60 12.88
C ASN A 271 0.44 -4.10 13.54
N PRO A 272 -0.76 -4.47 13.07
CA PRO A 272 -2.01 -3.97 13.67
C PRO A 272 -2.22 -4.41 15.13
N TYR A 273 -1.56 -5.48 15.59
CA TYR A 273 -1.69 -5.94 16.97
C TYR A 273 -0.87 -5.08 17.91
N ASN A 274 -1.52 -4.31 18.79
CA ASN A 274 -0.91 -3.57 19.91
C ASN A 274 0.37 -2.79 19.56
N THR A 275 0.48 -2.30 18.32
CA THR A 275 1.63 -1.53 17.85
C THR A 275 1.13 -0.15 17.47
N MET A 276 1.95 0.87 17.73
CA MET A 276 1.68 2.23 17.29
C MET A 276 2.95 2.81 16.70
N SER A 277 2.81 3.79 15.82
CA SER A 277 3.98 4.50 15.30
C SER A 277 3.74 5.98 15.19
N ALA A 278 4.83 6.73 15.26
CA ALA A 278 4.87 8.16 15.02
C ALA A 278 5.91 8.45 13.94
N GLY A 279 5.65 9.45 13.11
CA GLY A 279 6.57 9.94 12.10
C GLY A 279 6.37 11.43 11.90
N ASP A 280 7.45 12.17 11.64
CA ASP A 280 7.37 13.59 11.29
C ASP A 280 7.96 13.79 9.89
N SER A 281 7.09 14.12 8.93
CA SER A 281 7.47 14.45 7.57
C SER A 281 7.73 15.93 7.34
N LEU A 282 7.40 16.78 8.32
CA LEU A 282 7.43 18.25 8.21
C LEU A 282 8.66 18.85 8.88
N ARG A 283 9.14 18.23 9.96
CA ARG A 283 10.35 18.66 10.67
C ARG A 283 11.50 17.71 10.39
N THR A 284 12.69 18.29 10.36
CA THR A 284 13.94 17.53 10.34
C THR A 284 14.33 17.22 11.77
N HIS A 285 14.52 15.94 12.06
CA HIS A 285 15.09 15.47 13.32
C HIS A 285 16.47 14.88 13.07
N ASP A 286 17.40 15.11 13.99
CA ASP A 286 18.65 14.37 13.99
C ASP A 286 18.43 13.03 14.70
N PHE A 287 18.47 11.95 13.92
CA PHE A 287 18.29 10.59 14.41
C PHE A 287 19.20 10.25 15.60
N TYR A 288 20.45 10.73 15.61
CA TYR A 288 21.43 10.35 16.62
C TYR A 288 21.17 11.02 17.97
N THR A 289 20.55 12.21 17.97
CA THR A 289 20.23 12.97 19.18
C THR A 289 18.75 12.89 19.57
N PHE A 290 17.91 12.23 18.76
CA PHE A 290 16.50 12.03 19.05
C PHE A 290 16.27 11.11 20.28
N THR A 291 15.52 11.61 21.25
CA THR A 291 15.22 10.96 22.55
C THR A 291 13.71 10.81 22.78
N LYS A 292 13.33 10.17 23.90
CA LYS A 292 11.94 10.13 24.36
C LYS A 292 11.32 11.53 24.54
N ASP A 293 12.08 12.50 25.07
CA ASP A 293 11.60 13.88 25.19
C ASP A 293 11.30 14.51 23.82
N SER A 294 12.11 14.22 22.80
CA SER A 294 11.86 14.68 21.43
C SER A 294 10.54 14.14 20.87
N LEU A 295 10.25 12.86 21.12
CA LEU A 295 8.97 12.25 20.78
C LEU A 295 7.82 12.99 21.49
N ASP A 296 7.89 13.15 22.81
CA ASP A 296 6.79 13.72 23.60
C ASP A 296 6.49 15.20 23.27
N GLN A 297 7.48 15.95 22.79
CA GLN A 297 7.30 17.36 22.42
C GLN A 297 6.83 17.57 20.97
N HIS A 298 7.07 16.61 20.08
CA HIS A 298 6.98 16.87 18.64
C HIS A 298 6.13 15.87 17.84
N MET A 299 5.83 14.72 18.40
CA MET A 299 5.26 13.59 17.68
C MET A 299 4.20 12.87 18.51
N GLU A 300 3.18 12.33 17.85
CA GLU A 300 2.13 11.56 18.49
C GLU A 300 2.16 10.12 17.97
N LEU A 301 2.10 9.15 18.88
CA LEU A 301 1.94 7.74 18.50
C LEU A 301 0.52 7.55 17.96
N GLN A 302 0.43 6.99 16.76
CA GLN A 302 -0.83 6.73 16.07
C GLN A 302 -1.01 5.24 15.81
N THR A 303 -2.27 4.81 15.78
CA THR A 303 -2.69 3.45 15.43
C THR A 303 -2.78 3.24 13.91
N ASN A 304 -2.67 4.30 13.11
CA ASN A 304 -2.62 4.22 11.66
C ASN A 304 -1.37 3.44 11.22
N ARG A 305 -1.56 2.33 10.51
CA ARG A 305 -0.48 1.42 10.13
C ARG A 305 0.53 2.05 9.18
N ASP A 306 0.09 3.00 8.38
CA ASP A 306 0.82 3.61 7.27
C ASP A 306 1.59 4.89 7.65
N VAL A 307 1.76 5.17 8.95
CA VAL A 307 2.51 6.36 9.44
C VAL A 307 3.97 6.36 8.97
N ILE A 308 4.65 5.21 8.95
CA ILE A 308 5.99 5.11 8.34
C ILE A 308 5.85 5.26 6.83
N GLY A 309 4.92 4.49 6.26
CA GLY A 309 4.41 4.68 4.92
C GLY A 309 5.46 4.52 3.83
N TRP A 310 5.24 5.21 2.70
CA TRP A 310 6.08 5.13 1.52
C TRP A 310 6.97 6.37 1.31
N ASN A 311 6.62 7.49 1.96
CA ASN A 311 7.11 8.85 1.68
C ASN A 311 8.50 9.17 2.29
N TRP A 312 9.12 8.23 3.00
CA TRP A 312 10.53 8.30 3.40
C TRP A 312 11.50 8.29 2.20
N LYS A 313 11.00 7.97 1.00
CA LYS A 313 11.71 8.12 -0.28
C LYS A 313 10.84 8.84 -1.30
N SER A 314 11.49 9.51 -2.24
CA SER A 314 10.89 10.10 -3.43
C SER A 314 11.66 9.71 -4.68
N VAL A 315 11.04 9.87 -5.85
CA VAL A 315 11.72 9.72 -7.14
C VAL A 315 12.15 11.09 -7.62
N ASP A 316 13.44 11.26 -7.89
CA ASP A 316 13.94 12.40 -8.65
C ASP A 316 13.53 12.23 -10.11
N ILE A 317 12.58 13.05 -10.56
CA ILE A 317 11.97 12.95 -11.89
C ILE A 317 12.96 13.20 -13.05
N ASN A 318 14.08 13.89 -12.79
CA ASN A 318 15.06 14.21 -13.83
C ASN A 318 16.03 13.05 -14.05
N THR A 319 16.30 12.28 -12.99
CA THR A 319 17.27 11.18 -13.01
C THR A 319 16.62 9.80 -12.93
N ALA A 320 15.31 9.73 -12.66
CA ALA A 320 14.56 8.52 -12.32
C ALA A 320 15.13 7.74 -11.12
N LYS A 321 15.89 8.43 -10.25
CA LYS A 321 16.54 7.83 -9.08
C LYS A 321 15.71 8.00 -7.82
N TYR A 322 15.78 7.03 -6.93
CA TYR A 322 15.19 7.18 -5.60
C TYR A 322 16.10 8.01 -4.70
N LYS A 323 15.52 9.01 -4.05
CA LYS A 323 16.15 9.80 -2.99
C LYS A 323 15.49 9.45 -1.67
N VAL A 324 16.30 9.02 -0.70
CA VAL A 324 15.84 8.78 0.67
C VAL A 324 15.92 10.07 1.47
N ASN A 325 14.89 10.35 2.26
CA ASN A 325 14.89 11.45 3.21
C ASN A 325 15.45 10.96 4.56
N SER A 326 16.78 11.01 4.71
CA SER A 326 17.46 10.50 5.91
C SER A 326 17.21 11.31 7.20
N LYS A 327 16.48 12.42 7.08
CA LYS A 327 16.10 13.32 8.17
C LYS A 327 14.75 12.98 8.80
N MET A 328 14.00 12.04 8.20
CA MET A 328 12.76 11.55 8.79
C MET A 328 13.08 10.49 9.83
N VAL A 329 12.72 10.79 11.07
CA VAL A 329 12.79 9.85 12.19
C VAL A 329 11.39 9.31 12.43
N TYR A 330 11.31 8.01 12.60
CA TYR A 330 10.10 7.30 12.98
C TYR A 330 10.30 6.67 14.35
N VAL A 331 9.21 6.57 15.11
CA VAL A 331 9.17 5.78 16.34
C VAL A 331 8.09 4.72 16.20
N VAL A 332 8.39 3.50 16.62
CA VAL A 332 7.43 2.40 16.74
C VAL A 332 7.39 1.95 18.19
N LYS A 333 6.19 1.93 18.79
CA LYS A 333 5.93 1.23 20.04
C LYS A 333 5.47 -0.18 19.68
N ASP A 334 6.29 -1.19 19.96
CA ASP A 334 5.95 -2.59 19.67
C ASP A 334 4.93 -3.17 20.67
N GLN A 335 4.59 -4.44 20.48
CA GLN A 335 3.54 -5.13 21.26
C GLN A 335 4.00 -5.49 22.68
N LYS A 336 5.26 -5.22 23.02
CA LYS A 336 5.88 -5.37 24.33
C LYS A 336 6.11 -4.00 25.00
N ASP A 337 5.49 -2.95 24.47
CA ASP A 337 5.64 -1.55 24.89
C ASP A 337 7.07 -1.00 24.79
N ILE A 338 7.94 -1.62 23.98
CA ILE A 338 9.29 -1.10 23.71
C ILE A 338 9.18 -0.06 22.59
N LEU A 339 9.78 1.11 22.83
CA LEU A 339 9.93 2.15 21.82
C LEU A 339 11.21 1.91 21.02
N TRP A 340 11.07 1.89 19.70
CA TRP A 340 12.14 1.79 18.74
C TRP A 340 12.15 3.05 17.89
N LYS A 341 13.30 3.70 17.73
CA LYS A 341 13.46 4.73 16.70
C LYS A 341 14.14 4.15 15.47
N LEU A 342 13.76 4.62 14.28
CA LEU A 342 14.41 4.28 13.03
C LEU A 342 14.47 5.44 12.04
N HIS A 343 15.42 5.37 11.12
CA HIS A 343 15.47 6.23 9.93
C HIS A 343 16.03 5.47 8.73
N PHE A 344 15.59 5.84 7.53
CA PHE A 344 16.09 5.27 6.28
C PHE A 344 17.31 6.03 5.79
N TYR A 345 18.29 5.35 5.21
CA TYR A 345 19.47 5.98 4.62
C TYR A 345 19.80 5.47 3.21
N GLY A 346 19.13 4.42 2.73
CA GLY A 346 19.35 3.87 1.40
C GLY A 346 18.16 3.10 0.85
N TYR A 347 18.15 2.87 -0.46
CA TYR A 347 17.13 2.09 -1.16
C TYR A 347 17.71 1.11 -2.20
N THR A 348 19.04 1.07 -2.31
CA THR A 348 19.75 0.26 -3.29
C THR A 348 20.70 -0.72 -2.63
N ASN A 349 20.89 -1.87 -3.28
CA ASN A 349 21.94 -2.82 -2.90
C ASN A 349 23.33 -2.33 -3.38
N ASP A 350 24.35 -3.14 -3.14
CA ASP A 350 25.75 -2.78 -3.47
C ASP A 350 26.04 -2.78 -4.98
N ALA A 351 25.14 -3.34 -5.78
CA ALA A 351 25.13 -3.26 -7.24
C ALA A 351 24.35 -2.04 -7.77
N GLY A 352 23.72 -1.23 -6.90
CA GLY A 352 22.93 -0.07 -7.28
C GLY A 352 21.48 -0.37 -7.67
N GLN A 353 21.02 -1.61 -7.50
CA GLN A 353 19.64 -1.99 -7.84
C GLN A 353 18.67 -1.49 -6.78
N ASN A 354 17.55 -0.90 -7.20
CA ASN A 354 16.47 -0.45 -6.31
C ASN A 354 15.75 -1.62 -5.63
N GLY A 355 14.98 -1.32 -4.57
CA GLY A 355 14.18 -2.31 -3.86
C GLY A 355 14.86 -2.91 -2.64
N TYR A 356 15.89 -2.21 -2.14
CA TYR A 356 16.65 -2.63 -0.98
C TYR A 356 16.67 -1.52 0.07
N PRO A 357 15.55 -1.28 0.79
CA PRO A 357 15.52 -0.34 1.91
C PRO A 357 16.64 -0.63 2.90
N LYS A 358 17.47 0.38 3.18
CA LYS A 358 18.51 0.37 4.22
C LYS A 358 18.12 1.34 5.32
N PHE A 359 18.12 0.87 6.56
CA PHE A 359 17.72 1.67 7.72
C PHE A 359 18.55 1.35 8.95
N ARG A 360 18.64 2.33 9.85
CA ARG A 360 19.16 2.16 11.21
C ARG A 360 18.02 2.18 12.19
N TYR A 361 18.18 1.44 13.27
CA TYR A 361 17.22 1.43 14.35
C TYR A 361 17.87 1.08 15.69
N GLU A 362 17.27 1.57 16.77
CA GLU A 362 17.66 1.24 18.14
C GLU A 362 16.49 1.43 19.11
N LYS A 363 16.60 0.86 20.31
CA LYS A 363 15.66 1.15 21.40
C LYS A 363 15.77 2.63 21.75
N LEU A 364 14.64 3.32 21.73
CA LEU A 364 14.54 4.71 22.16
C LEU A 364 14.63 4.74 23.69
N LYS A 365 15.60 5.52 24.19
CA LYS A 365 15.79 5.73 25.64
C LYS A 365 15.05 6.97 26.10
#